data_AF-A0A7W0MLL5-F1
#
_entry.id   AF-A0A7W0MLL5-F1
#
_cell.length_a   1.000
_cell.length_b   1.000
_cell.length_c   1.000
_cell.angle_alpha   90.00
_cell.angle_beta   90.00
_cell.angle_gamma   90.00
#
_symmetry.space_group_name_H-M   'P 1'
#
loop_
_entity.id
_entity.type
_entity.pdbx_description
1 polymer ?
#
loop_
_entity_poly.entity_id
_entity_poly.type
_entity_poly.pdbx_seq_one_letter_code
_entity_poly.pdbx_strand_id
1 'polypeptide(L)'
;MKETLSNNCGRGELLIAYLYGEAAPTEARGFEQHLEECAACRHELAAFGFVRESVGEWRAVVQSQTPALALAGLASVEQQALRSPSRPARDWRLALVALRQFFALSPSWLRAGTVTAALVFSVLAALAVLRTAGPTARPDDNITAASDARQQPAVSPPEDATTTQEGASQPEIEQLTAQLAAARLELDQTRARLSEAEERNETVIAAAAAKNSVKIEPASKNESTRKRRVVVNNAVTAQSRRGLSERDNDDLPSLLDLLGETD
;
A
#
# COMPACT_ATOMS: atom_id res chain seq x y z
N MET A 1 28.83 28.13 -9.35
CA MET A 1 27.68 27.91 -10.24
C MET A 1 26.47 27.54 -9.39
N LYS A 2 25.84 28.53 -8.76
CA LYS A 2 24.67 28.38 -7.89
C LYS A 2 23.83 29.64 -8.05
N GLU A 3 23.13 29.71 -9.15
CA GLU A 3 21.88 30.47 -9.26
C GLU A 3 20.98 29.62 -10.15
N THR A 4 20.27 28.69 -9.50
CA THR A 4 19.06 28.11 -10.09
C THR A 4 18.07 29.25 -10.21
N LEU A 5 18.09 29.91 -11.36
CA LEU A 5 17.14 30.91 -11.82
C LEU A 5 15.74 30.50 -11.35
N SER A 6 15.24 31.20 -10.33
CA SER A 6 13.81 31.26 -10.03
C SER A 6 13.13 31.98 -11.20
N ASN A 7 13.00 31.28 -12.33
CA ASN A 7 12.21 31.68 -13.49
C ASN A 7 10.73 31.47 -13.20
N ASN A 8 10.29 31.85 -12.00
CA ASN A 8 8.92 31.64 -11.58
C ASN A 8 8.08 32.74 -12.23
N CYS A 9 7.46 32.43 -13.37
CA CYS A 9 6.51 33.28 -14.11
C CYS A 9 5.30 33.73 -13.24
N GLY A 10 5.24 33.34 -11.96
CA GLY A 10 4.16 33.63 -11.01
C GLY A 10 2.87 32.85 -11.32
N ARG A 11 2.90 31.97 -12.32
CA ARG A 11 1.74 31.20 -12.81
C ARG A 11 1.79 29.72 -12.45
N GLY A 12 2.59 29.33 -11.46
CA GLY A 12 2.73 27.93 -11.03
C GLY A 12 1.39 27.29 -10.63
N GLU A 13 0.54 28.01 -9.89
CA GLU A 13 -0.79 27.51 -9.51
C GLU A 13 -1.69 27.23 -10.73
N LEU A 14 -1.66 28.12 -11.74
CA LEU A 14 -2.43 27.96 -12.96
C LEU A 14 -1.91 26.81 -13.83
N LEU A 15 -0.59 26.57 -13.84
CA LEU A 15 0.02 25.40 -14.48
C LEU A 15 -0.49 24.09 -13.87
N ILE A 16 -0.55 24.00 -12.54
CA ILE A 16 -1.04 22.81 -11.82
C ILE A 16 -2.52 22.60 -12.15
N ALA A 17 -3.35 23.64 -12.03
CA ALA A 17 -4.77 23.56 -12.37
C ALA A 17 -4.99 23.13 -13.83
N TYR A 18 -4.18 23.63 -14.77
CA TYR A 18 -4.22 23.23 -16.18
C TYR A 18 -3.86 21.74 -16.35
N LEU A 19 -2.80 21.26 -15.70
CA LEU A 19 -2.33 19.87 -15.79
C LEU A 19 -3.35 18.82 -15.31
N TYR A 20 -4.14 19.16 -14.29
CA TYR A 20 -5.19 18.32 -13.73
C TYR A 20 -6.56 18.53 -14.39
N GLY A 21 -6.69 19.48 -15.32
CA GLY A 21 -7.96 19.81 -15.96
C GLY A 21 -8.94 20.54 -15.03
N GLU A 22 -8.42 21.20 -13.99
CA GLU A 22 -9.18 21.96 -12.99
C GLU A 22 -9.29 23.44 -13.35
N ALA A 23 -8.46 23.94 -14.29
CA ALA A 23 -8.54 25.32 -14.76
C ALA A 23 -9.85 25.60 -15.50
N ALA A 24 -10.47 26.76 -15.26
CA ALA A 24 -11.67 27.15 -16.00
C ALA A 24 -11.35 27.33 -17.50
N PRO A 25 -12.31 27.14 -18.43
CA PRO A 25 -12.03 27.19 -19.87
C PRO A 25 -11.41 28.51 -20.34
N THR A 26 -11.73 29.62 -19.69
CA THR A 26 -11.14 30.94 -19.96
C THR A 26 -9.70 31.06 -19.48
N GLU A 27 -9.40 30.48 -18.32
CA GLU A 27 -8.06 30.47 -17.72
C GLU A 27 -7.13 29.55 -18.50
N ALA A 28 -7.63 28.38 -18.93
CA ALA A 28 -6.90 27.44 -19.77
C ALA A 28 -6.45 28.11 -21.08
N ARG A 29 -7.33 28.82 -21.79
CA ARG A 29 -6.96 29.60 -23.00
C ARG A 29 -5.94 30.68 -22.71
N GLY A 30 -6.08 31.40 -21.60
CA GLY A 30 -5.12 32.42 -21.18
C GLY A 30 -3.75 31.85 -20.79
N PHE A 31 -3.73 30.61 -20.30
CA PHE A 31 -2.50 29.87 -20.04
C PHE A 31 -1.86 29.36 -21.34
N GLU A 32 -2.65 28.84 -22.28
CA GLU A 32 -2.18 28.44 -23.61
C GLU A 32 -1.52 29.58 -24.37
N GLN A 33 -2.13 30.77 -24.37
CA GLN A 33 -1.51 31.97 -24.95
C GLN A 33 -0.19 32.31 -24.23
N HIS A 34 -0.15 32.21 -22.90
CA HIS A 34 1.07 32.46 -22.15
C HIS A 34 2.18 31.44 -22.46
N LEU A 35 1.83 30.19 -22.78
CA LEU A 35 2.79 29.18 -23.21
C LEU A 35 3.44 29.55 -24.55
N GLU A 36 2.82 30.35 -25.41
CA GLU A 36 3.48 30.82 -26.64
C GLU A 36 4.59 31.83 -26.33
N GLU A 37 4.41 32.65 -25.29
CA GLU A 37 5.29 33.76 -24.94
C GLU A 37 6.35 33.40 -23.88
N CYS A 38 6.06 32.45 -22.99
CA CYS A 38 6.90 32.16 -21.83
C CYS A 38 7.65 30.83 -21.93
N ALA A 39 8.95 30.89 -22.25
CA ALA A 39 9.80 29.71 -22.35
C ALA A 39 9.96 28.93 -21.04
N ALA A 40 9.94 29.61 -19.89
CA ALA A 40 10.06 28.96 -18.58
C ALA A 40 8.85 28.07 -18.28
N CYS A 41 7.65 28.64 -18.38
CA CYS A 41 6.38 27.93 -18.20
C CYS A 41 6.25 26.75 -19.21
N ARG A 42 6.76 26.86 -20.46
CA ARG A 42 6.85 25.72 -21.41
C ARG A 42 7.79 24.62 -20.94
N HIS A 43 8.96 24.98 -20.42
CA HIS A 43 9.94 24.03 -19.95
C HIS A 43 9.42 23.26 -18.73
N GLU A 44 8.77 23.95 -17.80
CA GLU A 44 8.11 23.33 -16.64
C GLU A 44 7.01 22.36 -17.08
N LEU A 45 6.13 22.76 -18.01
CA LEU A 45 5.09 21.89 -18.54
C LEU A 45 5.68 20.61 -19.17
N ALA A 46 6.77 20.73 -19.93
CA ALA A 46 7.47 19.59 -20.52
C ALA A 46 8.10 18.67 -19.45
N ALA A 47 8.72 19.26 -18.42
CA ALA A 47 9.29 18.51 -17.30
C ALA A 47 8.22 17.71 -16.54
N PHE A 48 7.04 18.29 -16.29
CA PHE A 48 5.91 17.57 -15.71
C PHE A 48 5.38 16.47 -16.62
N GLY A 49 5.38 16.68 -17.94
CA GLY A 49 5.04 15.65 -18.93
C GLY A 49 5.90 14.39 -18.77
N PHE A 50 7.22 14.56 -18.66
CA PHE A 50 8.16 13.45 -18.45
C PHE A 50 7.90 12.68 -17.15
N VAL A 51 7.59 13.40 -16.06
CA VAL A 51 7.24 12.76 -14.77
C VAL A 51 5.95 11.94 -14.89
N ARG A 52 4.92 12.47 -15.56
CA ARG A 52 3.65 11.74 -15.76
C ARG A 52 3.83 10.49 -16.62
N GLU A 53 4.65 10.56 -17.67
CA GLU A 53 5.00 9.42 -18.50
C GLU A 53 5.72 8.35 -17.67
N SER A 54 6.75 8.73 -16.92
CA SER A 54 7.51 7.83 -16.03
C SER A 54 6.60 7.14 -14.99
N VAL A 55 5.67 7.89 -14.38
CA VAL A 55 4.69 7.33 -13.44
C VAL A 55 3.70 6.40 -14.16
N GLY A 56 3.33 6.71 -15.39
CA GLY A 56 2.48 5.88 -16.25
C GLY A 56 3.16 4.53 -16.57
N GLU A 57 4.42 4.55 -16.97
CA GLU A 57 5.23 3.35 -17.22
C GLU A 57 5.38 2.51 -15.95
N TRP A 58 5.74 3.14 -14.83
CA TRP A 58 5.84 2.44 -13.55
C TRP A 58 4.52 1.78 -13.15
N ARG A 59 3.39 2.49 -13.33
CA ARG A 59 2.05 1.93 -13.07
C ARG A 59 1.77 0.73 -13.98
N ALA A 60 2.13 0.80 -15.25
CA ALA A 60 1.95 -0.31 -16.19
C ALA A 60 2.78 -1.53 -15.77
N VAL A 61 4.04 -1.32 -15.36
CA VAL A 61 4.91 -2.38 -14.82
C VAL A 61 4.29 -3.01 -13.57
N VAL A 62 3.88 -2.20 -12.59
CA VAL A 62 3.26 -2.69 -11.36
C VAL A 62 1.98 -3.48 -11.66
N GLN A 63 1.11 -2.97 -12.53
CA GLN A 63 -0.12 -3.68 -12.92
C GLN A 63 0.17 -4.99 -13.65
N SER A 64 1.21 -5.05 -14.49
CA SER A 64 1.60 -6.29 -15.18
C SER A 64 2.19 -7.34 -14.22
N GLN A 65 2.91 -6.90 -13.18
CA GLN A 65 3.56 -7.76 -12.19
C GLN A 65 2.62 -8.23 -11.09
N THR A 66 1.47 -7.58 -10.91
CA THR A 66 0.43 -8.00 -9.95
C THR A 66 -0.87 -8.44 -10.64
N PRO A 67 -0.84 -9.55 -11.41
CA PRO A 67 -2.04 -10.07 -12.09
C PRO A 67 -3.13 -10.60 -11.13
N ALA A 68 -2.86 -10.69 -9.83
CA ALA A 68 -3.73 -11.35 -8.84
C ALA A 68 -4.65 -10.42 -8.03
N LEU A 69 -4.51 -9.09 -8.13
CA LEU A 69 -5.42 -8.13 -7.48
C LEU A 69 -6.32 -7.45 -8.50
N ALA A 70 -6.84 -8.22 -9.45
CA ALA A 70 -7.92 -7.76 -10.31
C ALA A 70 -9.11 -7.34 -9.41
N LEU A 71 -9.22 -6.03 -9.17
CA LEU A 71 -10.37 -5.33 -8.60
C LEU A 71 -11.71 -5.70 -9.27
N ALA A 72 -11.68 -6.44 -10.38
CA ALA A 72 -12.82 -7.13 -10.96
C ALA A 72 -13.62 -7.95 -9.92
N GLY A 73 -12.95 -8.52 -8.90
CA GLY A 73 -13.65 -9.18 -7.79
C GLY A 73 -14.43 -8.22 -6.88
N LEU A 74 -13.90 -7.01 -6.61
CA LEU A 74 -14.55 -6.03 -5.75
C LEU A 74 -15.72 -5.32 -6.45
N ALA A 75 -15.61 -5.09 -7.76
CA ALA A 75 -16.73 -4.59 -8.57
C ALA A 75 -17.92 -5.58 -8.58
N SER A 76 -17.66 -6.90 -8.55
CA SER A 76 -18.71 -7.92 -8.42
C SER A 76 -19.31 -8.01 -7.01
N VAL A 77 -18.53 -7.75 -5.95
CA VAL A 77 -19.05 -7.76 -4.56
C VAL A 77 -20.02 -6.59 -4.32
N GLU A 78 -19.75 -5.40 -4.87
CA GLU A 78 -20.66 -4.26 -4.75
C GLU A 78 -21.96 -4.46 -5.55
N GLN A 79 -21.87 -5.10 -6.72
CA GLN A 79 -23.06 -5.50 -7.49
C GLN A 79 -23.87 -6.62 -6.82
N GLN A 80 -23.24 -7.51 -6.03
CA GLN A 80 -23.95 -8.51 -5.23
C GLN A 80 -24.60 -7.90 -3.98
N ALA A 81 -23.97 -6.91 -3.34
CA ALA A 81 -24.53 -6.22 -2.18
C ALA A 81 -25.83 -5.46 -2.52
N LEU A 82 -25.94 -4.89 -3.73
CA LEU A 82 -27.15 -4.20 -4.19
C LEU A 82 -28.33 -5.12 -4.53
N ARG A 83 -28.13 -6.45 -4.59
CA ARG A 83 -29.18 -7.43 -4.93
C ARG A 83 -29.79 -8.17 -3.73
N SER A 84 -29.27 -7.98 -2.50
CA SER A 84 -29.84 -8.57 -1.29
C SER A 84 -30.36 -7.51 -0.32
N PRO A 85 -31.62 -7.06 -0.46
CA PRO A 85 -32.26 -6.20 0.52
C PRO A 85 -32.93 -7.05 1.61
N SER A 86 -32.18 -7.65 2.53
CA SER A 86 -32.80 -8.29 3.71
C SER A 86 -31.84 -8.68 4.84
N ARG A 87 -31.54 -7.69 5.71
CA ARG A 87 -31.67 -7.71 7.19
C ARG A 87 -30.50 -6.97 7.88
N PRO A 88 -30.80 -5.92 8.68
CA PRO A 88 -29.81 -5.27 9.53
C PRO A 88 -29.61 -6.10 10.82
N ALA A 89 -28.79 -7.15 10.75
CA ALA A 89 -28.41 -7.90 11.94
C ALA A 89 -26.91 -8.18 11.95
N ARG A 90 -26.15 -7.17 12.40
CA ARG A 90 -24.90 -7.35 13.18
C ARG A 90 -23.81 -8.24 12.54
N ASP A 91 -23.48 -8.02 11.28
CA ASP A 91 -22.35 -8.70 10.63
C ASP A 91 -21.01 -7.99 10.85
N TRP A 92 -20.53 -8.00 12.09
CA TRP A 92 -19.13 -7.66 12.42
C TRP A 92 -18.13 -8.53 11.63
N ARG A 93 -18.57 -9.69 11.14
CA ARG A 93 -17.81 -10.58 10.26
C ARG A 93 -17.49 -9.93 8.92
N LEU A 94 -18.41 -9.13 8.34
CA LEU A 94 -18.15 -8.41 7.10
C LEU A 94 -17.11 -7.29 7.32
N ALA A 95 -17.19 -6.59 8.45
CA ALA A 95 -16.18 -5.59 8.82
C ALA A 95 -14.79 -6.22 8.99
N LEU A 96 -14.69 -7.41 9.59
CA LEU A 96 -13.42 -8.13 9.71
C LEU A 96 -12.86 -8.60 8.36
N VAL A 97 -13.72 -8.99 7.42
CA VAL A 97 -13.28 -9.35 6.06
C VAL A 97 -12.71 -8.14 5.34
N ALA A 98 -13.37 -6.98 5.42
CA ALA A 98 -12.84 -5.73 4.87
C ALA A 98 -11.52 -5.31 5.53
N LEU A 99 -11.41 -5.43 6.86
CA LEU A 99 -10.18 -5.15 7.60
C LEU A 99 -9.03 -6.07 7.18
N ARG A 100 -9.32 -7.37 7.03
CA ARG A 100 -8.33 -8.36 6.58
C ARG A 100 -7.83 -8.06 5.16
N GLN A 101 -8.72 -7.62 4.26
CA GLN A 101 -8.31 -7.18 2.92
C GLN A 101 -7.47 -5.90 2.97
N PHE A 102 -7.82 -4.94 3.82
CA PHE A 102 -7.03 -3.72 4.02
C PHE A 102 -5.60 -4.03 4.52
N PHE A 103 -5.45 -4.96 5.47
CA PHE A 103 -4.13 -5.40 5.95
C PHE A 103 -3.39 -6.35 4.99
N ALA A 104 -4.12 -7.01 4.08
CA ALA A 104 -3.52 -7.76 2.98
C ALA A 104 -2.87 -6.81 1.96
N LEU A 105 -3.47 -5.65 1.73
CA LEU A 105 -2.99 -4.58 0.83
C LEU A 105 -1.96 -3.65 1.50
N SER A 106 -1.86 -3.63 2.83
CA SER A 106 -0.91 -2.74 3.50
C SER A 106 0.54 -3.20 3.32
N PRO A 107 1.48 -2.27 3.07
CA PRO A 107 2.88 -2.65 2.83
C PRO A 107 3.50 -3.26 4.09
N SER A 108 4.51 -4.11 3.95
CA SER A 108 5.05 -4.97 5.01
C SER A 108 5.49 -4.23 6.28
N TRP A 109 6.01 -3.01 6.19
CA TRP A 109 6.32 -2.13 7.32
C TRP A 109 5.13 -1.83 8.26
N LEU A 110 3.92 -1.71 7.71
CA LEU A 110 2.69 -1.47 8.47
C LEU A 110 2.27 -2.70 9.28
N ARG A 111 2.60 -3.91 8.81
CA ARG A 111 2.38 -5.15 9.55
C ARG A 111 3.29 -5.28 10.77
N ALA A 112 4.51 -4.75 10.69
CA ALA A 112 5.39 -4.69 11.85
C ALA A 112 4.83 -3.74 12.92
N GLY A 113 4.24 -2.61 12.49
CA GLY A 113 3.66 -1.61 13.40
C GLY A 113 2.40 -2.08 14.15
N THR A 114 1.55 -2.91 13.55
CA THR A 114 0.30 -3.35 14.20
C THR A 114 0.55 -4.30 15.37
N VAL A 115 1.54 -5.19 15.28
CA VAL A 115 1.90 -6.09 16.37
C VAL A 115 2.40 -5.27 17.57
N THR A 116 3.28 -4.30 17.33
CA THR A 116 3.76 -3.42 18.40
C THR A 116 2.65 -2.58 19.02
N ALA A 117 1.75 -2.02 18.22
CA ALA A 117 0.63 -1.22 18.73
C ALA A 117 -0.35 -2.06 19.56
N ALA A 118 -0.67 -3.28 19.11
CA ALA A 118 -1.54 -4.20 19.85
C ALA A 118 -0.90 -4.63 21.18
N LEU A 119 0.42 -4.88 21.19
CA LEU A 119 1.15 -5.26 22.40
C LEU A 119 1.21 -4.08 23.39
N VAL A 120 1.51 -2.87 22.92
CA VAL A 120 1.47 -1.65 23.75
C VAL A 120 0.07 -1.41 24.32
N PHE A 121 -0.97 -1.54 23.49
CA PHE A 121 -2.35 -1.38 23.95
C PHE A 121 -2.74 -2.45 24.98
N SER A 122 -2.33 -3.70 24.79
CA SER A 122 -2.55 -4.79 25.74
C SER A 122 -1.85 -4.54 27.08
N VAL A 123 -0.60 -4.06 27.05
CA VAL A 123 0.15 -3.69 28.27
C VAL A 123 -0.52 -2.52 28.99
N LEU A 124 -0.97 -1.50 28.26
CA LEU A 124 -1.68 -0.36 28.85
C LEU A 124 -3.03 -0.77 29.46
N ALA A 125 -3.78 -1.65 28.80
CA ALA A 125 -5.03 -2.19 29.32
C ALA A 125 -4.80 -3.01 30.60
N ALA A 126 -3.76 -3.85 30.63
CA ALA A 126 -3.37 -4.57 31.83
C ALA A 126 -2.99 -3.61 32.97
N LEU A 127 -2.16 -2.60 32.70
CA LEU A 127 -1.79 -1.58 33.69
C LEU A 127 -3.00 -0.78 34.21
N ALA A 128 -3.98 -0.50 33.36
CA ALA A 128 -5.22 0.16 33.77
C ALA A 128 -6.01 -0.72 34.75
N VAL A 129 -6.16 -2.02 34.45
CA VAL A 129 -6.83 -2.98 35.36
C VAL A 129 -6.08 -3.11 36.68
N LEU A 130 -4.74 -3.21 36.66
CA LEU A 130 -3.93 -3.26 37.88
C LEU A 130 -4.06 -1.98 38.72
N ARG A 131 -4.18 -0.80 38.11
CA ARG A 131 -4.43 0.46 38.84
C ARG A 131 -5.82 0.51 39.47
N THR A 132 -6.84 0.00 38.79
CA THR A 132 -8.20 -0.04 39.34
C THR A 132 -8.39 -1.13 40.40
N ALA A 133 -7.56 -2.17 40.37
CA ALA A 133 -7.53 -3.23 41.37
C ALA A 133 -6.62 -2.90 42.58
N GLY A 134 -6.16 -1.65 42.69
CA GLY A 134 -5.47 -1.16 43.89
C GLY A 134 -6.30 -1.45 45.15
N PRO A 135 -5.66 -1.70 46.31
CA PRO A 135 -6.35 -2.13 47.52
C PRO A 135 -7.48 -1.16 47.80
N THR A 136 -8.71 -1.67 47.83
CA THR A 136 -9.88 -0.92 48.25
C THR A 136 -9.61 -0.45 49.67
N ALA A 137 -9.08 0.77 49.81
CA ALA A 137 -9.06 1.48 51.05
C ALA A 137 -10.51 1.52 51.52
N ARG A 138 -10.75 0.81 52.62
CA ARG A 138 -12.03 0.65 53.28
C ARG A 138 -12.73 2.01 53.32
N PRO A 139 -13.94 2.16 52.76
CA PRO A 139 -14.68 3.39 52.88
C PRO A 139 -15.11 3.53 54.34
N ASP A 140 -14.38 4.32 55.11
CA ASP A 140 -14.84 4.75 56.42
C ASP A 140 -15.92 5.82 56.20
N ASP A 141 -17.11 5.49 56.69
CA ASP A 141 -18.30 6.33 56.68
C ASP A 141 -18.06 7.63 57.46
N ASN A 142 -17.73 8.71 56.76
CA ASN A 142 -18.04 10.06 57.26
C ASN A 142 -18.25 11.05 56.12
N ILE A 143 -19.42 10.95 55.48
CA ILE A 143 -19.97 12.04 54.68
C ILE A 143 -20.86 12.87 55.60
N THR A 144 -20.27 13.88 56.23
CA THR A 144 -21.02 15.06 56.70
C THR A 144 -20.64 16.26 55.82
N ALA A 145 -21.64 16.66 55.04
CA ALA A 145 -21.93 18.00 54.54
C ALA A 145 -20.84 19.08 54.64
N ALA A 146 -20.34 19.50 53.47
CA ALA A 146 -19.96 20.90 53.23
C ALA A 146 -20.06 21.19 51.73
N SER A 147 -21.29 21.43 51.28
CA SER A 147 -21.56 22.23 50.10
C SER A 147 -21.12 23.67 50.40
N ASP A 148 -20.00 24.11 49.83
CA ASP A 148 -19.72 25.55 49.75
C ASP A 148 -18.96 25.96 48.48
N ALA A 149 -19.49 27.04 47.92
CA ALA A 149 -18.91 28.06 47.07
C ALA A 149 -17.73 27.74 46.13
N ARG A 150 -18.06 27.72 44.83
CA ARG A 150 -17.72 28.83 43.91
C ARG A 150 -16.26 29.29 43.88
N GLN A 151 -15.48 28.79 42.92
CA GLN A 151 -14.51 29.63 42.21
C GLN A 151 -14.17 29.01 40.83
N GLN A 152 -14.81 29.51 39.77
CA GLN A 152 -14.27 29.41 38.41
C GLN A 152 -13.13 30.44 38.30
N PRO A 153 -11.88 30.05 38.00
CA PRO A 153 -10.89 31.00 37.54
C PRO A 153 -11.22 31.42 36.11
N ALA A 154 -11.18 32.73 35.89
CA ALA A 154 -11.40 33.36 34.61
C ALA A 154 -10.43 32.83 33.54
N VAL A 155 -11.01 32.42 32.41
CA VAL A 155 -10.32 32.19 31.14
C VAL A 155 -9.69 33.52 30.72
N SER A 156 -8.36 33.57 30.70
CA SER A 156 -7.60 34.65 30.08
C SER A 156 -7.45 34.39 28.57
N PRO A 157 -7.40 35.42 27.72
CA PRO A 157 -7.21 35.27 26.27
C PRO A 157 -5.79 34.79 25.93
N PRO A 158 -5.58 34.16 24.76
CA PRO A 158 -4.29 33.61 24.38
C PRO A 158 -3.31 34.74 24.05
N GLU A 159 -2.42 35.06 24.98
CA GLU A 159 -1.21 35.81 24.68
C GLU A 159 -0.21 34.91 23.96
N ASP A 160 0.23 35.41 22.81
CA ASP A 160 1.27 34.92 21.91
C ASP A 160 2.27 33.95 22.55
N ALA A 161 2.02 32.65 22.33
CA ALA A 161 3.02 31.62 22.47
C ALA A 161 4.06 31.81 21.36
N THR A 162 4.95 32.78 21.56
CA THR A 162 6.28 32.79 20.96
C THR A 162 6.92 31.49 21.42
N THR A 163 6.75 30.44 20.61
CA THR A 163 7.49 29.19 20.73
C THR A 163 8.93 29.60 20.49
N THR A 164 9.64 29.90 21.58
CA THR A 164 11.08 29.98 21.61
C THR A 164 11.56 28.63 21.14
N GLN A 165 11.83 28.56 19.83
CA GLN A 165 12.49 27.47 19.19
C GLN A 165 13.89 27.45 19.80
N GLU A 166 14.06 26.66 20.88
CA GLU A 166 15.37 26.31 21.42
C GLU A 166 16.18 25.77 20.25
N GLY A 167 17.04 26.62 19.70
CA GLY A 167 17.93 26.25 18.62
C GLY A 167 18.72 25.05 19.09
N ALA A 168 18.55 23.93 18.39
CA ALA A 168 19.27 22.68 18.64
C ALA A 168 20.73 23.02 18.96
N SER A 169 21.16 22.62 20.15
CA SER A 169 22.48 22.97 20.64
C SER A 169 23.54 22.52 19.62
N GLN A 170 24.56 23.34 19.37
CA GLN A 170 25.64 23.00 18.43
C GLN A 170 26.20 21.57 18.55
N PRO A 171 26.36 20.95 19.75
CA PRO A 171 26.75 19.54 19.84
C PRO A 171 25.70 18.55 19.30
N GLU A 172 24.42 18.88 19.33
CA GLU A 172 23.34 18.04 18.77
C GLU A 172 23.38 18.03 17.24
N ILE A 173 23.67 19.18 16.62
CA ILE A 173 23.86 19.26 15.17
C ILE A 173 25.06 18.42 14.74
N GLU A 174 26.16 18.48 15.47
CA GLU A 174 27.35 17.66 15.18
C GLU A 174 27.05 16.16 15.30
N GLN A 175 26.32 15.75 16.34
CA GLN A 175 25.87 14.35 16.48
C GLN A 175 24.95 13.91 15.34
N LEU A 176 23.97 14.74 14.94
CA LEU A 176 23.07 14.44 13.83
C LEU A 176 23.82 14.31 12.51
N THR A 177 24.80 15.17 12.25
CA THR A 177 25.62 15.07 11.03
C THR A 177 26.49 13.81 11.01
N ALA A 178 27.07 13.42 12.15
CA ALA A 178 27.82 12.19 12.28
C ALA A 178 26.94 10.95 12.09
N GLN A 179 25.72 10.94 12.66
CA GLN A 179 24.74 9.86 12.46
C GLN A 179 24.33 9.75 10.98
N LEU A 180 24.08 10.88 10.32
CA LEU A 180 23.68 10.89 8.91
C LEU A 180 24.83 10.43 7.99
N ALA A 181 26.08 10.73 8.33
CA ALA A 181 27.26 10.21 7.63
C ALA A 181 27.41 8.69 7.80
N ALA A 182 27.22 8.17 9.03
CA ALA A 182 27.27 6.73 9.30
C ALA A 182 26.16 5.98 8.55
N ALA A 183 24.93 6.50 8.56
CA ALA A 183 23.79 5.91 7.85
C ALA A 183 24.01 5.86 6.33
N ARG A 184 24.63 6.89 5.74
CA ARG A 184 24.99 6.89 4.31
C ARG A 184 25.99 5.78 3.98
N LEU A 185 27.00 5.59 4.83
CA LEU A 185 28.00 4.55 4.63
C LEU A 185 27.40 3.14 4.73
N GLU A 186 26.44 2.94 5.64
CA GLU A 186 25.69 1.67 5.73
C GLU A 186 24.82 1.42 4.48
N LEU A 187 24.17 2.46 3.94
CA LEU A 187 23.41 2.37 2.70
C LEU A 187 24.31 1.98 1.50
N ASP A 188 25.50 2.54 1.41
CA ASP A 188 26.45 2.21 0.34
C ASP A 188 26.96 0.77 0.47
N GLN A 189 27.23 0.30 1.69
CA GLN A 189 27.62 -1.09 1.94
C GLN A 189 26.51 -2.08 1.60
N THR A 190 25.26 -1.77 1.95
CA THR A 190 24.11 -2.63 1.62
C THR A 190 23.87 -2.68 0.11
N ARG A 191 24.03 -1.54 -0.58
CA ARG A 191 23.95 -1.49 -2.05
C ARG A 191 25.03 -2.36 -2.71
N ALA A 192 26.27 -2.29 -2.24
CA ALA A 192 27.36 -3.11 -2.74
C ALA A 192 27.12 -4.62 -2.53
N ARG A 193 26.55 -5.00 -1.36
CA ARG A 193 26.17 -6.39 -1.08
C ARG A 193 25.05 -6.89 -1.99
N LEU A 194 24.07 -6.03 -2.31
CA LEU A 194 22.99 -6.38 -3.24
C LEU A 194 23.52 -6.58 -4.66
N SER A 195 24.40 -5.72 -5.16
CA SER A 195 25.00 -5.92 -6.48
C SER A 195 25.84 -7.20 -6.57
N GLU A 196 26.58 -7.53 -5.52
CA GLU A 196 27.34 -8.80 -5.47
C GLU A 196 26.40 -10.01 -5.41
N ALA A 197 25.27 -9.91 -4.70
CA ALA A 197 24.27 -10.97 -4.67
C ALA A 197 23.55 -11.16 -6.02
N GLU A 198 23.28 -10.07 -6.73
CA GLU A 198 22.70 -10.10 -8.09
C GLU A 198 23.65 -10.78 -9.07
N GLU A 199 24.93 -10.42 -9.08
CA GLU A 199 25.95 -11.09 -9.91
C GLU A 199 26.06 -12.58 -9.58
N ARG A 200 26.07 -12.95 -8.29
CA ARG A 200 26.04 -14.36 -7.87
C ARG A 200 24.78 -15.07 -8.36
N ASN A 201 23.62 -14.43 -8.34
CA ASN A 201 22.38 -15.03 -8.83
C ASN A 201 22.42 -15.26 -10.34
N GLU A 202 22.91 -14.29 -11.12
CA GLU A 202 23.09 -14.43 -12.56
C GLU A 202 24.03 -15.59 -12.92
N THR A 203 25.14 -15.75 -12.20
CA THR A 203 26.05 -16.90 -12.42
C THR A 203 25.41 -18.25 -12.08
N VAL A 204 24.57 -18.31 -11.04
CA VAL A 204 23.82 -19.53 -10.69
C VAL A 204 22.78 -19.87 -11.76
N ILE A 205 22.05 -18.88 -12.28
CA ILE A 205 21.08 -19.07 -13.38
C ILE A 205 21.79 -19.55 -14.64
N ALA A 206 22.91 -18.92 -15.02
CA ALA A 206 23.70 -19.33 -16.18
C ALA A 206 24.25 -20.77 -16.03
N ALA A 207 24.75 -21.13 -14.84
CA ALA A 207 25.23 -22.48 -14.54
C ALA A 207 24.09 -23.52 -14.58
N ALA A 208 22.89 -23.16 -14.10
CA ALA A 208 21.72 -24.03 -14.18
C ALA A 208 21.24 -24.25 -15.62
N ALA A 209 21.25 -23.19 -16.45
CA ALA A 209 20.91 -23.28 -17.87
C ALA A 209 21.89 -24.19 -18.63
N ALA A 210 23.20 -24.07 -18.37
CA ALA A 210 24.21 -24.93 -18.97
C ALA A 210 23.99 -26.42 -18.62
N LYS A 211 23.67 -26.74 -17.36
CA LYS A 211 23.39 -28.13 -16.94
C LYS A 211 22.15 -28.73 -17.60
N ASN A 212 21.12 -27.93 -17.86
CA ASN A 212 19.89 -28.42 -18.50
C ASN A 212 20.07 -28.69 -20.01
N SER A 213 20.98 -27.98 -20.69
CA SER A 213 21.22 -28.16 -22.13
C SER A 213 21.87 -29.51 -22.51
N VAL A 214 22.51 -30.20 -21.56
CA VAL A 214 23.29 -31.43 -21.83
C VAL A 214 22.43 -32.70 -21.83
N LYS A 215 21.17 -32.66 -21.35
CA LYS A 215 20.36 -33.89 -21.15
C LYS A 215 19.30 -34.17 -22.22
N ILE A 216 19.37 -33.51 -23.38
CA ILE A 216 18.54 -33.87 -24.54
C ILE A 216 19.43 -34.55 -25.58
N GLU A 217 19.89 -35.76 -25.27
CA GLU A 217 20.37 -36.67 -26.31
C GLU A 217 19.14 -37.13 -27.12
N PRO A 218 19.09 -36.89 -28.43
CA PRO A 218 17.98 -37.37 -29.24
C PRO A 218 18.09 -38.89 -29.33
N ALA A 219 17.19 -39.60 -28.63
CA ALA A 219 16.84 -40.98 -28.95
C ALA A 219 16.13 -41.02 -30.32
N SER A 220 16.86 -40.67 -31.37
CA SER A 220 16.45 -40.77 -32.77
C SER A 220 17.28 -41.87 -33.42
N LYS A 221 16.71 -43.07 -33.40
CA LYS A 221 16.95 -44.16 -34.36
C LYS A 221 15.87 -45.22 -34.11
N ASN A 222 14.64 -44.91 -34.52
CA ASN A 222 13.65 -45.92 -34.94
C ASN A 222 12.54 -45.22 -35.74
N GLU A 223 12.96 -44.58 -36.82
CA GLU A 223 12.09 -44.17 -37.92
C GLU A 223 12.10 -45.30 -38.96
N SER A 224 11.17 -46.24 -38.83
CA SER A 224 10.79 -47.12 -39.93
C SER A 224 9.27 -47.08 -40.10
N THR A 225 8.87 -46.38 -41.15
CA THR A 225 7.70 -46.68 -41.98
C THR A 225 6.33 -46.64 -41.31
N ARG A 226 5.70 -45.46 -41.29
CA ARG A 226 4.24 -45.40 -41.49
C ARG A 226 3.82 -44.19 -42.34
N LYS A 227 3.77 -44.46 -43.65
CA LYS A 227 3.17 -43.62 -44.68
C LYS A 227 1.69 -43.32 -44.39
N ARG A 228 1.28 -42.12 -44.83
CA ARG A 228 -0.09 -41.70 -45.21
C ARG A 228 -1.13 -41.57 -44.10
N ARG A 229 -1.49 -40.32 -43.78
CA ARG A 229 -2.68 -39.67 -44.36
C ARG A 229 -2.62 -38.17 -44.06
N VAL A 230 -2.49 -37.36 -45.10
CA VAL A 230 -2.86 -35.94 -45.05
C VAL A 230 -4.38 -35.91 -45.07
N VAL A 231 -4.98 -35.62 -43.92
CA VAL A 231 -6.38 -35.17 -43.82
C VAL A 231 -6.31 -33.74 -43.33
N VAL A 232 -6.66 -32.83 -44.23
CA VAL A 232 -6.89 -31.43 -43.95
C VAL A 232 -8.12 -31.35 -43.04
N ASN A 233 -7.92 -31.02 -41.77
CA ASN A 233 -8.99 -30.60 -40.86
C ASN A 233 -8.73 -29.14 -40.44
N ASN A 234 -9.13 -28.22 -41.32
CA ASN A 234 -9.50 -26.86 -40.93
C ASN A 234 -10.92 -26.92 -40.38
N ALA A 235 -11.10 -26.97 -39.05
CA ALA A 235 -12.28 -26.50 -38.33
C ALA A 235 -12.20 -26.84 -36.82
N VAL A 236 -11.31 -26.20 -36.05
CA VAL A 236 -11.47 -26.13 -34.57
C VAL A 236 -10.86 -24.82 -34.04
N THR A 237 -11.58 -23.71 -34.19
CA THR A 237 -11.31 -22.48 -33.40
C THR A 237 -12.59 -21.76 -32.97
N ALA A 238 -13.66 -22.52 -32.69
CA ALA A 238 -14.91 -21.95 -32.17
C ALA A 238 -15.68 -22.94 -31.28
N GLN A 239 -15.02 -23.58 -30.31
CA GLN A 239 -15.72 -24.41 -29.31
C GLN A 239 -14.95 -24.60 -28.00
N SER A 240 -14.40 -23.52 -27.44
CA SER A 240 -13.85 -23.52 -26.07
C SER A 240 -14.41 -22.36 -25.25
N ARG A 241 -15.75 -22.25 -25.25
CA ARG A 241 -16.55 -21.36 -24.38
C ARG A 241 -17.96 -21.93 -24.28
N ARG A 242 -18.11 -23.07 -23.60
CA ARG A 242 -19.37 -23.57 -23.01
C ARG A 242 -19.04 -24.90 -22.34
N GLY A 243 -19.21 -24.98 -21.02
CA GLY A 243 -19.10 -26.25 -20.28
C GLY A 243 -18.07 -26.26 -19.16
N LEU A 244 -18.09 -25.29 -18.27
CA LEU A 244 -17.83 -25.57 -16.85
C LEU A 244 -19.15 -25.31 -16.13
N SER A 245 -20.04 -26.27 -16.32
CA SER A 245 -21.19 -26.55 -15.47
C SER A 245 -20.70 -26.66 -14.03
N GLU A 246 -21.44 -26.02 -13.13
CA GLU A 246 -21.82 -26.57 -11.83
C GLU A 246 -21.20 -27.95 -11.57
N ARG A 247 -20.12 -27.95 -10.79
CA ARG A 247 -19.69 -29.14 -10.08
C ARG A 247 -20.28 -29.00 -8.70
N ASP A 248 -21.24 -29.88 -8.42
CA ASP A 248 -21.87 -30.10 -7.12
C ASP A 248 -20.90 -29.86 -5.98
N ASN A 249 -21.23 -28.89 -5.14
CA ASN A 249 -20.53 -28.57 -3.90
C ASN A 249 -21.46 -28.75 -2.69
N ASP A 250 -22.50 -29.59 -2.84
CA ASP A 250 -23.55 -29.78 -1.85
C ASP A 250 -23.31 -30.96 -0.88
N ASP A 251 -22.17 -31.65 -0.95
CA ASP A 251 -21.86 -32.79 -0.05
C ASP A 251 -20.60 -32.57 0.80
N LEU A 252 -20.43 -31.37 1.37
CA LEU A 252 -19.49 -31.18 2.48
C LEU A 252 -20.26 -31.17 3.81
N PRO A 253 -20.02 -32.14 4.71
CA PRO A 253 -20.67 -32.17 6.01
C PRO A 253 -20.36 -30.88 6.77
N SER A 254 -21.41 -30.24 7.28
CA SER A 254 -21.30 -29.06 8.12
C SER A 254 -20.40 -29.39 9.32
N LEU A 255 -19.39 -28.55 9.56
CA LEU A 255 -18.50 -28.66 10.73
C LEU A 255 -19.25 -28.58 12.08
N LEU A 256 -20.54 -28.20 12.08
CA LEU A 256 -21.38 -28.28 13.27
C LEU A 256 -21.80 -29.72 13.64
N ASP A 257 -21.85 -30.66 12.70
CA ASP A 257 -22.17 -32.07 13.01
C ASP A 257 -20.98 -32.84 13.60
N LEU A 258 -19.77 -32.24 13.56
CA LEU A 258 -18.54 -32.79 14.14
C LEU A 258 -18.25 -32.30 15.57
N LEU A 259 -19.03 -31.34 16.08
CA LEU A 259 -19.01 -30.89 17.46
C LEU A 259 -20.25 -31.40 18.18
N GLY A 260 -20.36 -32.73 18.21
CA GLY A 260 -21.37 -33.43 19.00
C GLY A 260 -21.35 -33.00 20.45
N GLU A 261 -22.57 -32.80 20.97
CA GLU A 261 -23.07 -33.43 22.18
C GLU A 261 -22.01 -33.72 23.25
N THR A 262 -21.89 -32.79 24.20
CA THR A 262 -21.39 -33.11 25.54
C THR A 262 -22.59 -32.96 26.47
N ASP A 263 -23.14 -34.10 26.88
CA ASP A 263 -24.02 -34.25 28.05
C ASP A 263 -23.31 -33.80 29.34
#